data_AF-A0A0K8TKK8-F1
#
_entry.id   AF-A0A0K8TKK8-F1
#
_cell.length_a   1.000
_cell.length_b   1.000
_cell.length_c   1.000
_cell.angle_alpha   90.00
_cell.angle_beta   90.00
_cell.angle_gamma   90.00
#
_symmetry.space_group_name_H-M   'P 1'
#
loop_
_entity.id
_entity.type
_entity.pdbx_description
1 polymer ?
#
loop_
_entity_poly.entity_id
_entity_poly.type
_entity_poly.pdbx_seq_one_letter_code
_entity_poly.pdbx_strand_id
1 'polypeptide(L)'
;MTTTRGCPSGFAFSTVFIVAVFTSLSRLTAGEDCGQEELARCARPLQILQSTSDLSIAVKKEELDKLCPDLYSGLHCIRSYTRRCMTFQQRNQFNKLYHGTNQVIRDLCKDGQYQNEFLKHAPCLRLVQAEYEVCARRYQDTMAFINQAKSQENVTLTEDDSIKRVCCSFTEYLDCSEQAARRRCGEETAQFTRGFLDKMSSTLIKTYCDNYYKGSGRCQEYENAATSWHRKISL
;
A
#
# COMPACT_ATOMS: atom_id res chain seq x y z
N MET A 1 -14.98 44.30 85.08
CA MET A 1 -15.44 42.89 85.14
C MET A 1 -16.11 42.64 83.80
N THR A 2 -15.68 41.76 82.90
CA THR A 2 -15.02 40.46 83.08
C THR A 2 -14.28 40.12 81.79
N THR A 3 -13.09 39.57 81.95
CA THR A 3 -12.23 38.97 80.93
C THR A 3 -12.83 37.67 80.40
N THR A 4 -12.76 37.40 79.09
CA THR A 4 -12.51 36.04 78.58
C THR A 4 -11.81 36.07 77.22
N ARG A 5 -10.80 35.21 77.13
CA ARG A 5 -9.92 34.93 75.99
C ARG A 5 -10.60 33.95 75.02
N GLY A 6 -10.23 34.02 73.75
CA GLY A 6 -10.47 32.94 72.78
C GLY A 6 -9.75 33.19 71.45
N CYS A 7 -8.60 32.53 71.25
CA CYS A 7 -8.04 32.22 69.94
C CYS A 7 -8.43 30.76 69.63
N PRO A 8 -8.65 30.38 68.36
CA PRO A 8 -7.53 29.80 67.62
C PRO A 8 -7.54 30.03 66.10
N SER A 9 -6.43 29.58 65.49
CA SER A 9 -6.25 29.12 64.09
C SER A 9 -6.48 30.19 63.01
N GLY A 10 -5.45 30.66 62.30
CA GLY A 10 -4.48 29.86 61.56
C GLY A 10 -4.97 29.70 60.11
N PHE A 11 -4.04 29.79 59.15
CA PHE A 11 -4.21 29.57 57.71
C PHE A 11 -4.68 30.77 56.87
N ALA A 12 -3.73 31.54 56.34
CA ALA A 12 -3.95 32.32 55.12
C ALA A 12 -2.67 32.62 54.31
N PHE A 13 -1.64 31.77 54.33
CA PHE A 13 -0.45 31.99 53.49
C PHE A 13 0.21 30.68 53.08
N SER A 14 -0.48 29.79 52.34
CA SER A 14 0.24 28.65 51.74
C SER A 14 -0.48 27.92 50.59
N THR A 15 -1.35 28.58 49.80
CA THR A 15 -2.01 27.89 48.67
C THR A 15 -1.63 28.43 47.29
N VAL A 16 -1.00 29.61 47.20
CA VAL A 16 -0.69 30.21 45.89
C VAL A 16 0.61 29.67 45.27
N PHE A 17 1.59 29.23 46.08
CA PHE A 17 2.88 28.75 45.55
C PHE A 17 2.90 27.29 45.09
N ILE A 18 1.94 26.45 45.52
CA ILE A 18 1.91 25.04 45.11
C ILE A 18 1.28 24.88 43.71
N VAL A 19 0.41 25.81 43.28
CA VAL A 19 -0.23 25.74 41.96
C VAL A 19 0.70 26.20 40.82
N ALA A 20 1.71 27.03 41.12
CA ALA A 20 2.64 27.53 40.10
C ALA A 20 3.82 26.58 39.79
N VAL A 21 4.06 25.55 40.61
CA VAL A 21 5.16 24.58 40.38
C VAL A 21 4.67 23.27 39.75
N PHE A 22 3.37 23.00 39.76
CA PHE A 22 2.79 21.81 39.12
C PHE A 22 2.33 22.00 37.67
N THR A 23 2.35 23.21 37.12
CA THR A 23 1.88 23.48 35.75
C THR A 23 2.99 23.55 34.69
N SER A 24 4.24 23.27 35.05
CA SER A 24 5.38 23.30 34.09
C SER A 24 6.05 21.95 33.84
N LEU A 25 5.40 20.84 34.20
CA LEU A 25 5.81 19.49 33.79
C LEU A 25 4.70 18.74 33.08
N SER A 26 3.95 19.42 32.22
CA SER A 26 3.42 18.76 31.02
C SER A 26 4.62 18.39 30.17
N ARG A 27 5.16 17.21 30.45
CA ARG A 27 6.13 16.54 29.59
C ARG A 27 5.58 16.66 28.17
N LEU A 28 6.32 17.33 27.29
CA LEU A 28 6.32 17.00 25.88
C LEU A 28 6.73 15.53 25.79
N THR A 29 5.80 14.61 26.03
CA THR A 29 5.78 13.42 25.21
C THR A 29 5.49 13.96 23.82
N ALA A 30 6.56 14.16 23.03
CA ALA A 30 6.43 14.00 21.60
C ALA A 30 5.96 12.55 21.41
N GLY A 31 4.66 12.32 21.62
CA GLY A 31 4.00 11.12 21.18
C GLY A 31 4.19 11.15 19.69
N GLU A 32 5.10 10.32 19.19
CA GLU A 32 5.25 10.15 17.76
C GLU A 32 3.87 9.78 17.23
N ASP A 33 3.36 10.61 16.31
CA ASP A 33 2.03 10.44 15.75
C ASP A 33 2.04 9.25 14.80
N CYS A 34 1.93 8.04 15.38
CA CYS A 34 1.97 6.76 14.68
C CYS A 34 0.69 6.45 13.89
N GLY A 35 0.05 7.48 13.33
CA GLY A 35 -1.18 7.37 12.58
C GLY A 35 -1.01 6.64 11.24
N GLN A 36 -2.12 6.09 10.75
CA GLN A 36 -2.20 5.52 9.40
C GLN A 36 -1.89 6.54 8.30
N GLU A 37 -2.11 7.83 8.59
CA GLU A 37 -1.79 8.92 7.66
C GLU A 37 -0.29 9.04 7.41
N GLU A 38 0.57 8.87 8.43
CA GLU A 38 2.02 8.92 8.25
C GLU A 38 2.49 7.79 7.33
N LEU A 39 2.02 6.57 7.58
CA LEU A 39 2.35 5.41 6.75
C LEU A 39 1.84 5.59 5.32
N ALA A 40 0.61 6.09 5.13
CA ALA A 40 0.07 6.40 3.81
C ALA A 40 0.90 7.46 3.09
N ARG A 41 1.39 8.48 3.79
CA ARG A 41 2.28 9.52 3.24
C ARG A 41 3.63 8.94 2.81
N CYS A 42 4.23 8.06 3.61
CA CYS A 42 5.44 7.34 3.23
C CYS A 42 5.24 6.47 1.98
N ALA A 43 4.03 5.97 1.75
CA ALA A 43 3.73 5.08 0.64
C ALA A 43 3.47 5.79 -0.69
N ARG A 44 3.16 7.09 -0.69
CA ARG A 44 2.83 7.86 -1.91
C ARG A 44 3.84 7.73 -3.05
N PRO A 45 5.17 7.86 -2.82
CA PRO A 45 6.15 7.73 -3.90
C PRO A 45 6.13 6.37 -4.59
N LEU A 46 5.65 5.33 -3.90
CA LEU A 46 5.62 3.96 -4.39
C LEU A 46 4.37 3.67 -5.22
N GLN A 47 3.34 4.50 -5.08
CA GLN A 47 2.07 4.32 -5.81
C GLN A 47 2.28 4.35 -7.31
N ILE A 48 3.30 5.08 -7.78
CA ILE A 48 3.72 5.10 -9.19
C ILE A 48 4.13 3.72 -9.73
N LEU A 49 4.59 2.81 -8.87
CA LEU A 49 4.94 1.44 -9.24
C LEU A 49 3.78 0.45 -8.99
N GLN A 50 2.83 0.82 -8.13
CA GLN A 50 1.69 -0.01 -7.74
C GLN A 50 0.47 0.22 -8.62
N SER A 51 0.30 1.43 -9.15
CA SER A 51 -0.71 1.79 -10.14
C SER A 51 -0.10 1.58 -11.52
N THR A 52 -0.56 0.57 -12.25
CA THR A 52 -0.03 0.26 -13.59
C THR A 52 -0.33 1.31 -14.65
N SER A 53 -1.24 2.26 -14.34
CA SER A 53 -1.37 3.52 -15.08
C SER A 53 -0.03 4.25 -15.21
N ASP A 54 0.86 4.04 -14.23
CA ASP A 54 2.07 4.82 -14.02
C ASP A 54 3.36 4.00 -14.24
N LEU A 55 3.23 2.69 -14.49
CA LEU A 55 4.33 1.83 -14.98
C LEU A 55 4.93 2.34 -16.31
N SER A 56 4.15 3.17 -17.01
CA SER A 56 4.46 3.95 -18.20
C SER A 56 5.24 5.24 -17.95
N ILE A 57 5.47 5.66 -16.69
CA ILE A 57 6.09 6.95 -16.36
C ILE A 57 7.62 6.84 -16.33
N ALA A 58 8.18 5.63 -16.24
CA ALA A 58 9.63 5.40 -16.22
C ALA A 58 10.08 4.61 -17.45
N VAL A 59 10.09 5.27 -18.60
CA VAL A 59 10.29 4.64 -19.92
C VAL A 59 11.74 4.71 -20.36
N LYS A 60 12.57 5.44 -19.62
CA LYS A 60 14.00 5.53 -19.89
C LYS A 60 14.84 5.48 -18.62
N LYS A 61 16.12 5.15 -18.80
CA LYS A 61 17.10 5.14 -17.71
C LYS A 61 17.17 6.52 -17.03
N GLU A 62 17.12 7.61 -17.80
CA GLU A 62 17.16 8.97 -17.26
C GLU A 62 15.91 9.33 -16.44
N GLU A 63 14.78 8.68 -16.71
CA GLU A 63 13.55 8.83 -15.93
C GLU A 63 13.63 8.00 -14.64
N LEU A 64 14.19 6.79 -14.69
CA LEU A 64 14.52 6.01 -13.50
C LEU A 64 15.49 6.76 -12.57
N ASP A 65 16.53 7.38 -13.12
CA ASP A 65 17.52 8.13 -12.33
C ASP A 65 16.88 9.30 -11.55
N LYS A 66 15.81 9.90 -12.11
CA LYS A 66 15.03 10.94 -11.43
C LYS A 66 14.04 10.37 -10.42
N LEU A 67 13.47 9.20 -10.69
CA LEU A 67 12.44 8.57 -9.86
C LEU A 67 13.01 7.86 -8.63
N CYS A 68 14.19 7.25 -8.77
CA CYS A 68 14.79 6.41 -7.74
C CYS A 68 15.08 7.13 -6.41
N PRO A 69 15.52 8.40 -6.37
CA PRO A 69 15.62 9.17 -5.13
C PRO A 69 14.31 9.20 -4.33
N ASP A 70 13.17 9.42 -4.99
CA ASP A 70 11.85 9.48 -4.35
C ASP A 70 11.41 8.10 -3.84
N LEU A 71 11.64 7.05 -4.64
CA LEU A 71 11.36 5.67 -4.23
C LEU A 71 12.18 5.27 -3.00
N TYR A 72 13.48 5.57 -2.97
CA TYR A 72 14.33 5.31 -1.81
C TYR A 72 13.93 6.14 -0.59
N SER A 73 13.51 7.39 -0.79
CA SER A 73 12.97 8.23 0.27
C SER A 73 11.73 7.61 0.91
N GLY A 74 10.77 7.13 0.09
CA GLY A 74 9.60 6.38 0.56
C GLY A 74 9.97 5.12 1.34
N LEU A 75 10.88 4.30 0.82
CA LEU A 75 11.39 3.11 1.52
C LEU A 75 12.04 3.45 2.87
N HIS A 76 12.80 4.54 2.94
CA HIS A 76 13.42 5.00 4.17
C HIS A 76 12.37 5.48 5.18
N CYS A 77 11.35 6.23 4.72
CA CYS A 77 10.22 6.69 5.53
C CYS A 77 9.49 5.50 6.16
N ILE A 78 9.09 4.50 5.37
CA ILE A 78 8.44 3.27 5.86
C ILE A 78 9.33 2.54 6.88
N ARG A 79 10.63 2.42 6.60
CA ARG A 79 11.58 1.78 7.54
C ARG A 79 11.70 2.55 8.85
N SER A 80 11.67 3.87 8.82
CA SER A 80 11.68 4.71 10.02
C SER A 80 10.39 4.55 10.82
N TYR A 81 9.24 4.67 10.14
CA TYR A 81 7.92 4.45 10.73
C TYR A 81 7.83 3.09 11.43
N THR A 82 8.17 2.00 10.74
CA THR A 82 8.10 0.64 11.32
C THR A 82 9.05 0.43 12.51
N ARG A 83 10.11 1.23 12.65
CA ARG A 83 11.01 1.17 13.82
C ARG A 83 10.44 1.91 15.03
N ARG A 84 9.74 3.01 14.79
CA ARG A 84 9.19 3.91 15.81
C ARG A 84 7.82 3.43 16.30
N CYS A 85 6.98 2.99 15.37
CA CYS A 85 5.55 2.78 15.58
C CYS A 85 5.10 1.32 15.67
N MET A 86 6.01 0.34 15.49
CA MET A 86 5.65 -1.07 15.54
C MET A 86 6.53 -1.85 16.52
N THR A 87 5.94 -2.88 17.14
CA THR A 87 6.71 -3.87 17.90
C THR A 87 7.60 -4.69 16.96
N PHE A 88 8.59 -5.41 17.52
CA PHE A 88 9.45 -6.30 16.75
C PHE A 88 8.66 -7.31 15.91
N GLN A 89 7.60 -7.90 16.48
CA GLN A 89 6.76 -8.88 15.78
C GLN A 89 5.94 -8.22 14.66
N GLN A 90 5.29 -7.09 14.93
CA GLN A 90 4.53 -6.33 13.93
C GLN A 90 5.43 -5.89 12.77
N ARG A 91 6.62 -5.36 13.08
CA ARG A 91 7.63 -4.96 12.10
C ARG A 91 8.10 -6.13 11.25
N ASN A 92 8.35 -7.30 11.85
CA ASN A 92 8.74 -8.49 11.09
C ASN A 92 7.63 -8.96 10.15
N GLN A 93 6.37 -8.93 10.59
CA GLN A 93 5.26 -9.25 9.69
C GLN A 93 5.15 -8.22 8.57
N PHE A 94 5.17 -6.93 8.89
CA PHE A 94 5.14 -5.86 7.89
C PHE A 94 6.26 -6.00 6.84
N ASN A 95 7.49 -6.28 7.28
CA ASN A 95 8.63 -6.48 6.37
C ASN A 95 8.41 -7.65 5.41
N LYS A 96 7.75 -8.73 5.84
CA LYS A 96 7.38 -9.84 4.95
C LYS A 96 6.34 -9.41 3.91
N LEU A 97 5.36 -8.60 4.30
CA LEU A 97 4.34 -8.08 3.38
C LEU A 97 4.94 -7.20 2.30
N TYR A 98 5.92 -6.41 2.69
CA TYR A 98 6.50 -5.35 1.88
C TYR A 98 7.80 -5.76 1.15
N HIS A 99 8.27 -6.99 1.38
CA HIS A 99 9.53 -7.51 0.85
C HIS A 99 9.59 -7.44 -0.69
N GLY A 100 8.54 -7.90 -1.39
CA GLY A 100 8.49 -7.92 -2.85
C GLY A 100 8.66 -6.52 -3.45
N THR A 101 7.89 -5.55 -2.98
CA THR A 101 7.97 -4.14 -3.40
C THR A 101 9.34 -3.53 -3.13
N ASN A 102 9.88 -3.70 -1.91
CA ASN A 102 11.21 -3.20 -1.55
C ASN A 102 12.31 -3.82 -2.44
N GLN A 103 12.20 -5.11 -2.77
CA GLN A 103 13.14 -5.78 -3.64
C GLN A 103 13.05 -5.26 -5.08
N VAL A 104 11.85 -5.11 -5.65
CA VAL A 104 11.68 -4.55 -7.01
C VAL A 104 12.31 -3.17 -7.11
N ILE A 105 12.06 -2.29 -6.14
CA ILE A 105 12.63 -0.93 -6.16
C ILE A 105 14.15 -0.98 -6.11
N ARG A 106 14.74 -1.81 -5.23
CA ARG A 106 16.20 -1.95 -5.15
C ARG A 106 16.81 -2.49 -6.43
N ASP A 107 16.17 -3.50 -7.03
CA ASP A 107 16.65 -4.15 -8.25
C ASP A 107 16.48 -3.23 -9.48
N LEU A 108 15.44 -2.39 -9.49
CA LEU A 108 15.16 -1.42 -10.56
C LEU A 108 16.06 -0.18 -10.47
N CYS A 109 16.31 0.31 -9.25
CA CYS A 109 17.08 1.53 -8.99
C CYS A 109 18.57 1.31 -8.80
N LYS A 110 19.06 0.10 -9.06
CA LYS A 110 20.48 -0.22 -9.04
C LYS A 110 20.87 -0.74 -10.42
N ASP A 111 21.94 -0.19 -10.97
CA ASP A 111 22.52 -0.70 -12.20
C ASP A 111 22.78 -2.20 -12.10
N GLY A 112 22.25 -2.97 -13.04
CA GLY A 112 22.32 -4.42 -13.01
C GLY A 112 21.39 -5.11 -14.01
N GLN A 113 21.38 -6.44 -13.95
CA GLN A 113 20.63 -7.26 -14.91
C GLN A 113 19.13 -6.98 -14.89
N TYR A 114 18.53 -6.81 -13.70
CA TYR A 114 17.09 -6.57 -13.58
C TYR A 114 16.68 -5.21 -14.17
N GLN A 115 17.44 -4.15 -13.90
CA GLN A 115 17.21 -2.85 -14.52
C GLN A 115 17.34 -2.92 -16.04
N ASN A 116 18.37 -3.61 -16.55
CA ASN A 116 18.56 -3.78 -18.00
C ASN A 116 17.40 -4.54 -18.65
N GLU A 117 16.91 -5.60 -18.00
CA GLU A 117 15.76 -6.36 -18.49
C GLU A 117 14.48 -5.54 -18.45
N PHE A 118 14.25 -4.76 -17.38
CA PHE A 118 13.14 -3.82 -17.33
C PHE A 118 13.21 -2.80 -18.47
N LEU A 119 14.37 -2.18 -18.69
CA LEU A 119 14.60 -1.18 -19.73
C LEU A 119 14.44 -1.74 -21.16
N LYS A 120 14.69 -3.04 -21.36
CA LYS A 120 14.42 -3.72 -22.63
C LYS A 120 12.93 -3.78 -22.95
N HIS A 121 12.07 -3.99 -21.95
CA HIS A 121 10.62 -4.06 -22.12
C HIS A 121 9.93 -2.70 -22.05
N ALA A 122 10.49 -1.75 -21.29
CA ALA A 122 9.89 -0.44 -21.00
C ALA A 122 9.37 0.33 -22.23
N PRO A 123 10.07 0.39 -23.39
CA PRO A 123 9.56 1.10 -24.56
C PRO A 123 8.22 0.57 -25.06
N CYS A 124 8.02 -0.75 -25.02
CA CYS A 124 6.76 -1.35 -25.44
C CYS A 124 5.70 -1.30 -24.34
N LEU A 125 6.09 -1.46 -23.07
CA LEU A 125 5.18 -1.31 -21.92
C LEU A 125 4.51 0.06 -21.90
N ARG A 126 5.17 1.11 -22.41
CA ARG A 126 4.54 2.43 -22.59
C ARG A 126 3.38 2.42 -23.58
N LEU A 127 3.47 1.62 -24.65
CA LEU A 127 2.43 1.57 -25.69
C LEU A 127 1.14 0.90 -25.23
N VAL A 128 1.20 0.10 -24.15
CA VAL A 128 0.06 -0.66 -23.58
C VAL A 128 -0.49 -0.02 -22.31
N GLN A 129 -0.06 1.20 -21.98
CA GLN A 129 -0.45 1.90 -20.76
C GLN A 129 -1.97 2.00 -20.59
N ALA A 130 -2.68 2.43 -21.64
CA ALA A 130 -4.12 2.63 -21.58
C ALA A 130 -4.87 1.32 -21.34
N GLU A 131 -4.40 0.21 -21.91
CA GLU A 131 -4.93 -1.13 -21.69
C GLU A 131 -4.68 -1.59 -20.25
N TYR A 132 -3.50 -1.30 -19.68
CA TYR A 132 -3.20 -1.60 -18.29
C TYR A 132 -4.07 -0.83 -17.31
N GLU A 133 -4.38 0.44 -17.60
CA GLU A 133 -5.35 1.21 -16.83
C GLU A 133 -6.72 0.52 -16.83
N VAL A 134 -7.18 0.06 -17.99
CA VAL A 134 -8.43 -0.69 -18.11
C VAL A 134 -8.40 -1.96 -17.25
N CYS A 135 -7.31 -2.72 -17.30
CA CYS A 135 -7.14 -3.94 -16.51
C CYS A 135 -7.14 -3.67 -15.00
N ALA A 136 -6.51 -2.59 -14.55
CA ALA A 136 -6.38 -2.26 -13.13
C ALA A 136 -7.68 -1.72 -12.50
N ARG A 137 -8.53 -1.03 -13.29
CA ARG A 137 -9.76 -0.39 -12.77
C ARG A 137 -10.64 -1.34 -11.96
N ARG A 138 -10.91 -2.54 -12.47
CA ARG A 138 -11.78 -3.50 -11.77
C ARG A 138 -11.22 -3.95 -10.42
N TYR A 139 -9.90 -4.12 -10.33
CA TYR A 139 -9.23 -4.43 -9.07
C TYR A 139 -9.29 -3.25 -8.09
N GLN A 140 -9.05 -2.04 -8.57
CA GLN A 140 -9.16 -0.80 -7.77
C GLN A 140 -10.58 -0.59 -7.24
N ASP A 141 -11.60 -0.77 -8.07
CA ASP A 141 -13.01 -0.67 -7.69
C ASP A 141 -13.38 -1.72 -6.63
N THR A 142 -12.88 -2.95 -6.79
CA THR A 142 -13.06 -4.02 -5.82
C THR A 142 -12.44 -3.65 -4.47
N MET A 143 -11.24 -3.08 -4.48
CA MET A 143 -10.58 -2.64 -3.25
C MET A 143 -11.31 -1.46 -2.57
N ALA A 144 -11.76 -0.49 -3.36
CA ALA A 144 -12.54 0.64 -2.87
C ALA A 144 -13.86 0.19 -2.23
N PHE A 145 -14.58 -0.73 -2.89
CA PHE A 145 -15.80 -1.33 -2.37
C PHE A 145 -15.58 -2.03 -1.02
N ILE A 146 -14.54 -2.87 -0.90
CA ILE A 146 -14.25 -3.60 0.35
C ILE A 146 -13.91 -2.62 1.48
N ASN A 147 -13.12 -1.58 1.20
CA ASN A 147 -12.79 -0.58 2.21
C ASN A 147 -14.02 0.21 2.67
N GLN A 148 -14.93 0.54 1.76
CA GLN A 148 -16.20 1.20 2.10
C GLN A 148 -17.13 0.28 2.88
N ALA A 149 -17.27 -0.98 2.47
CA ALA A 149 -18.10 -1.97 3.15
C ALA A 149 -17.66 -2.19 4.61
N LYS A 150 -16.34 -2.19 4.87
CA LYS A 150 -15.80 -2.27 6.24
C LYS A 150 -16.11 -1.06 7.12
N SER A 151 -16.45 0.08 6.52
CA SER A 151 -16.80 1.31 7.24
C SER A 151 -18.30 1.50 7.47
N GLN A 152 -19.14 0.66 6.85
CA GLN A 152 -20.60 0.75 6.92
C GLN A 152 -21.19 -0.44 7.66
N GLU A 153 -21.89 -0.19 8.77
CA GLU A 153 -22.54 -1.25 9.58
C GLU A 153 -23.64 -2.02 8.82
N ASN A 154 -24.12 -1.48 7.70
CA ASN A 154 -25.27 -2.03 6.95
C ASN A 154 -24.88 -3.04 5.84
N VAL A 155 -23.58 -3.29 5.62
CA VAL A 155 -23.10 -4.21 4.57
C VAL A 155 -22.56 -5.50 5.21
N THR A 156 -23.30 -6.60 5.06
CA THR A 156 -22.86 -7.93 5.50
C THR A 156 -21.88 -8.52 4.48
N LEU A 157 -20.61 -8.14 4.59
CA LEU A 157 -19.52 -8.73 3.78
C LEU A 157 -18.65 -9.60 4.68
N THR A 158 -18.60 -10.91 4.41
CA THR A 158 -17.74 -11.82 5.17
C THR A 158 -16.27 -11.64 4.79
N GLU A 159 -15.36 -12.09 5.66
CA GLU A 159 -13.92 -12.10 5.36
C GLU A 159 -13.62 -13.00 4.15
N ASP A 160 -14.25 -14.17 4.07
CA ASP A 160 -14.08 -15.11 2.96
C ASP A 160 -14.57 -14.54 1.63
N ASP A 161 -15.70 -13.82 1.64
CA ASP A 161 -16.19 -13.11 0.46
C ASP A 161 -15.22 -12.00 0.04
N SER A 162 -14.68 -11.26 1.00
CA SER A 162 -13.68 -10.22 0.73
C SER A 162 -12.44 -10.82 0.09
N ILE A 163 -11.91 -11.91 0.65
CA ILE A 163 -10.75 -12.63 0.11
C ILE A 163 -11.04 -13.13 -1.30
N LYS A 164 -12.16 -13.80 -1.54
CA LYS A 164 -12.56 -14.27 -2.87
C LYS A 164 -12.61 -13.12 -3.88
N ARG A 165 -13.22 -11.99 -3.52
CA ARG A 165 -13.34 -10.81 -4.38
C ARG A 165 -11.97 -10.21 -4.72
N VAL A 166 -11.11 -10.00 -3.72
CA VAL A 166 -9.73 -9.50 -3.92
C VAL A 166 -8.95 -10.44 -4.81
N CYS A 167 -8.95 -11.74 -4.51
CA CYS A 167 -8.18 -12.71 -5.24
C CYS A 167 -8.62 -12.88 -6.68
N CYS A 168 -9.92 -13.00 -6.95
CA CYS A 168 -10.41 -13.14 -8.32
C CYS A 168 -10.20 -11.89 -9.16
N SER A 169 -10.41 -10.69 -8.58
CA SER A 169 -10.14 -9.43 -9.29
C SER A 169 -8.64 -9.21 -9.53
N PHE A 170 -7.78 -9.64 -8.61
CA PHE A 170 -6.33 -9.57 -8.78
C PHE A 170 -5.82 -10.54 -9.87
N THR A 171 -6.30 -11.79 -9.86
CA THR A 171 -5.96 -12.78 -10.92
C THR A 171 -6.43 -12.30 -12.29
N GLU A 172 -7.66 -11.76 -12.39
CA GLU A 172 -8.16 -11.18 -13.64
C GLU A 172 -7.30 -10.02 -14.13
N TYR A 173 -6.85 -9.17 -13.21
CA TYR A 173 -5.94 -8.07 -13.52
C TYR A 173 -4.60 -8.57 -14.07
N LEU A 174 -3.98 -9.58 -13.44
CA LEU A 174 -2.74 -10.19 -13.95
C LEU A 174 -2.92 -10.77 -15.36
N ASP A 175 -3.99 -11.54 -15.57
CA ASP A 175 -4.28 -12.18 -16.86
C ASP A 175 -4.57 -11.14 -17.96
N CYS A 176 -5.33 -10.09 -17.64
CA CYS A 176 -5.64 -8.99 -18.56
C CYS A 176 -4.37 -8.24 -18.98
N SER A 177 -3.53 -7.85 -18.02
CA SER A 177 -2.27 -7.14 -18.28
C SER A 177 -1.28 -7.99 -19.06
N GLU A 178 -1.14 -9.27 -18.74
CA GLU A 178 -0.32 -10.19 -19.51
C GLU A 178 -0.83 -10.33 -20.95
N GLN A 179 -2.15 -10.46 -21.13
CA GLN A 179 -2.73 -10.61 -22.47
C GLN A 179 -2.60 -9.33 -23.30
N ALA A 180 -2.77 -8.15 -22.71
CA ALA A 180 -2.54 -6.87 -23.37
C ALA A 180 -1.08 -6.75 -23.85
N ALA A 181 -0.13 -7.09 -22.97
CA ALA A 181 1.29 -7.14 -23.31
C ALA A 181 1.57 -8.14 -24.45
N ARG A 182 1.01 -9.35 -24.37
CA ARG A 182 1.20 -10.40 -25.38
C ARG A 182 0.74 -9.95 -26.76
N ARG A 183 -0.44 -9.32 -26.83
CA ARG A 183 -1.03 -8.84 -28.10
C ARG A 183 -0.21 -7.74 -28.76
N ARG A 184 0.37 -6.83 -27.95
CA ARG A 184 1.04 -5.62 -28.48
C ARG A 184 2.56 -5.74 -28.56
N CYS A 185 3.17 -6.47 -27.63
CA CYS A 185 4.60 -6.51 -27.35
C CYS A 185 5.23 -7.90 -27.45
N GLY A 186 4.42 -8.94 -27.68
CA GLY A 186 4.89 -10.33 -27.79
C GLY A 186 5.02 -11.06 -26.46
N GLU A 187 5.35 -12.35 -26.56
CA GLU A 187 5.33 -13.30 -25.44
C GLU A 187 6.33 -12.94 -24.32
N GLU A 188 7.54 -12.52 -24.69
CA GLU A 188 8.60 -12.21 -23.72
C GLU A 188 8.18 -11.07 -22.80
N THR A 189 7.66 -9.97 -23.37
CA THR A 189 7.15 -8.84 -22.59
C THR A 189 5.95 -9.25 -21.74
N ALA A 190 5.10 -10.15 -22.21
CA ALA A 190 3.97 -10.64 -21.43
C ALA A 190 4.40 -11.38 -20.16
N GLN A 191 5.38 -12.28 -20.28
CA GLN A 191 5.93 -13.01 -19.15
C GLN A 191 6.61 -12.08 -18.16
N PHE A 192 7.37 -11.10 -18.67
CA PHE A 192 7.97 -10.05 -17.85
C PHE A 192 6.90 -9.26 -17.07
N THR A 193 5.84 -8.79 -17.75
CA THR A 193 4.73 -8.06 -17.12
C THR A 193 4.09 -8.88 -16.01
N ARG A 194 3.73 -10.15 -16.26
CA ARG A 194 3.10 -10.98 -15.22
C ARG A 194 4.00 -11.12 -14.00
N GLY A 195 5.29 -11.41 -14.21
CA GLY A 195 6.26 -11.55 -13.12
C GLY A 195 6.48 -10.25 -12.34
N PHE A 196 6.53 -9.11 -13.04
CA PHE A 196 6.66 -7.79 -12.42
C PHE A 196 5.44 -7.49 -11.52
N LEU A 197 4.23 -7.63 -12.04
CA LEU A 197 2.98 -7.36 -11.31
C LEU A 197 2.81 -8.30 -10.12
N ASP A 198 3.11 -9.60 -10.30
CA ASP A 198 3.07 -10.56 -9.21
C ASP A 198 4.11 -10.22 -8.12
N LYS A 199 5.36 -9.87 -8.48
CA LYS A 199 6.40 -9.50 -7.50
C LYS A 199 6.08 -8.19 -6.75
N MET A 200 5.36 -7.27 -7.39
CA MET A 200 4.89 -6.03 -6.77
C MET A 200 3.70 -6.22 -5.82
N SER A 201 2.98 -7.33 -5.94
CA SER A 201 1.87 -7.67 -5.04
C SER A 201 2.34 -8.01 -3.63
N SER A 202 1.49 -7.74 -2.64
CA SER A 202 1.81 -8.08 -1.25
C SER A 202 1.89 -9.59 -1.05
N THR A 203 2.74 -10.04 -0.13
CA THR A 203 2.83 -11.46 0.23
C THR A 203 1.49 -12.03 0.72
N LEU A 204 0.60 -11.20 1.27
CA LEU A 204 -0.76 -11.63 1.65
C LEU A 204 -1.56 -12.06 0.43
N ILE A 205 -1.53 -11.28 -0.64
CA ILE A 205 -2.23 -11.64 -1.88
C ILE A 205 -1.70 -12.98 -2.37
N LYS A 206 -0.38 -13.18 -2.41
CA LYS A 206 0.20 -14.48 -2.79
C LYS A 206 -0.26 -15.64 -1.92
N THR A 207 -0.26 -15.44 -0.59
CA THR A 207 -0.63 -16.51 0.36
C THR A 207 -2.12 -16.83 0.33
N TYR A 208 -3.00 -15.83 0.31
CA TYR A 208 -4.45 -16.04 0.37
C TYR A 208 -5.06 -16.35 -1.00
N CYS A 209 -4.43 -15.94 -2.10
CA CYS A 209 -4.95 -16.09 -3.44
C CYS A 209 -4.39 -17.30 -4.21
N ASP A 210 -3.55 -18.13 -3.59
CA ASP A 210 -2.89 -19.29 -4.23
C ASP A 210 -3.88 -20.24 -4.93
N ASN A 211 -5.09 -20.39 -4.38
CA ASN A 211 -6.14 -21.26 -4.92
C ASN A 211 -7.17 -20.53 -5.81
N TYR A 212 -6.93 -19.27 -6.17
CA TYR A 212 -7.87 -18.43 -6.92
C TYR A 212 -7.33 -18.08 -8.32
N TYR A 213 -6.83 -19.09 -9.03
CA TYR A 213 -6.36 -18.96 -10.41
C TYR A 213 -7.48 -19.31 -11.41
N LYS A 214 -7.29 -18.92 -12.67
CA LYS A 214 -8.23 -19.21 -13.75
C LYS A 214 -8.43 -20.71 -13.94
N GLY A 215 -9.69 -21.17 -13.95
CA GLY A 215 -10.01 -22.60 -14.06
C GLY A 215 -10.01 -23.35 -12.73
N SER A 216 -9.73 -22.70 -11.59
CA SER A 216 -9.92 -23.27 -10.25
C SER A 216 -11.40 -23.50 -9.89
N GLY A 217 -12.33 -22.94 -10.67
CA GLY A 217 -13.78 -22.91 -10.36
C GLY A 217 -14.14 -21.90 -9.25
N ARG A 218 -13.17 -21.41 -8.47
CA ARG A 218 -13.41 -20.46 -7.37
C ARG A 218 -13.70 -19.03 -7.85
N CYS A 219 -13.34 -18.72 -9.09
CA CYS A 219 -13.54 -17.40 -9.72
C CYS A 219 -14.51 -17.41 -10.91
N GLN A 220 -15.36 -18.43 -11.04
CA GLN A 220 -16.19 -18.64 -12.24
C GLN A 220 -17.13 -17.46 -12.56
N GLU A 221 -17.68 -16.79 -11.54
CA GLU A 221 -18.47 -15.56 -11.69
C GLU A 221 -17.67 -14.39 -12.29
N TYR A 222 -16.38 -14.30 -11.93
CA TYR A 222 -15.46 -13.26 -12.42
C TYR A 222 -14.98 -13.55 -13.83
N GLU A 223 -14.72 -14.82 -14.15
CA GLU A 223 -14.32 -15.31 -15.48
C GLU A 223 -15.42 -15.04 -16.53
N ASN A 224 -16.68 -15.24 -16.18
CA ASN A 224 -17.84 -14.98 -17.04
C ASN A 224 -18.03 -13.48 -17.32
N ALA A 225 -17.76 -12.62 -16.33
CA ALA A 225 -17.75 -11.18 -16.53
C ALA A 225 -16.56 -10.73 -17.39
N ALA A 226 -15.35 -11.25 -17.14
CA ALA A 226 -14.14 -10.89 -17.87
C ALA A 226 -14.24 -11.22 -19.38
N THR A 227 -14.86 -12.35 -19.74
CA THR A 227 -15.10 -12.76 -21.15
C THR A 227 -16.09 -11.85 -21.90
N SER A 228 -16.95 -11.13 -21.18
CA SER A 228 -17.82 -10.09 -21.75
C SER A 228 -17.04 -8.79 -22.01
N TRP A 229 -16.14 -8.40 -21.09
CA TRP A 229 -15.30 -7.20 -21.21
C TRP A 229 -14.20 -7.33 -22.27
N HIS A 230 -13.50 -8.46 -22.36
CA HIS A 230 -12.46 -8.68 -23.37
C HIS A 230 -12.99 -8.63 -24.82
N ARG A 231 -14.27 -8.98 -25.02
CA ARG A 231 -14.97 -8.82 -26.30
C ARG A 231 -15.19 -7.36 -26.69
N LYS A 232 -15.32 -6.44 -25.73
CA LYS A 232 -15.50 -5.00 -25.97
C LYS A 232 -14.19 -4.25 -26.27
N ILE A 233 -13.05 -4.75 -25.78
CA ILE A 233 -11.72 -4.15 -26.03
C ILE A 233 -11.14 -4.61 -27.38
N SER A 234 -11.70 -5.66 -27.99
CA SER A 234 -11.24 -6.23 -29.27
C SER A 234 -12.05 -5.72 -30.49
N LEU A 235 -12.91 -4.72 -30.29
CA LEU A 235 -13.66 -3.96 -31.30
C LEU A 235 -13.20 -2.50 -31.26
#